data_AF-A0A9X7P7A5-F1
#
_entry.id   AF-A0A9X7P7A5-F1
#
_cell.length_a   1.000
_cell.length_b   1.000
_cell.length_c   1.000
_cell.angle_alpha   90.00
_cell.angle_beta   90.00
_cell.angle_gamma   90.00
#
_symmetry.space_group_name_H-M   'P 1'
#
loop_
_entity.id
_entity.type
_entity.pdbx_description
1 polymer ?
#
loop_
_entity_poly.entity_id
_entity_poly.type
_entity_poly.pdbx_seq_one_letter_code
_entity_poly.pdbx_strand_id
1 'polypeptide(L)'
;MTIAATYAEQLRFLGIGEAELALMHAERDIFMKEADTVVKNFYDQLVQYPYLDAMIKNHSTIERLSQTQKAYFISLTSPAIDEEYISWRLRIGKKHQEIGLYPKWYLGSYRLYFSELHRIIWHYHGDDPDLALRLLEAFTKRLVFDMQLAIESYIIDQLQHLTRFHDEIAAVARIIGDIAEQTKILSLNASIEAARAGEHGRTFSVVAQAVRDLAARTSQSAKDITQKVQENHRVLARMQQTGK
;
A
#
# COMPACT_ATOMS: atom_id res chain seq x y z
N MET A 1 4.46 17.07 13.42
CA MET A 1 3.28 16.36 13.98
C MET A 1 3.73 14.95 14.32
N THR A 2 3.42 14.46 15.51
CA THR A 2 3.61 13.04 15.84
C THR A 2 2.68 12.18 14.99
N ILE A 3 2.99 10.90 14.79
CA ILE A 3 2.09 9.99 14.04
C ILE A 3 0.72 9.98 14.72
N ALA A 4 0.67 9.92 16.06
CA ALA A 4 -0.57 9.96 16.83
C ALA A 4 -1.42 11.23 16.58
N ALA A 5 -0.80 12.40 16.42
CA ALA A 5 -1.53 13.64 16.12
C ALA A 5 -2.22 13.62 14.75
N THR A 6 -1.69 12.86 13.79
CA THR A 6 -2.30 12.65 12.47
C THR A 6 -3.61 11.88 12.58
N TYR A 7 -3.73 10.96 13.54
CA TYR A 7 -4.90 10.08 13.65
C TYR A 7 -5.98 10.54 14.63
N ALA A 8 -5.76 11.67 15.32
CA ALA A 8 -6.68 12.16 16.34
C ALA A 8 -8.09 12.45 15.78
N GLU A 9 -8.20 12.94 14.54
CA GLU A 9 -9.50 13.20 13.91
C GLU A 9 -10.25 11.91 13.56
N GLN A 10 -9.55 10.90 13.03
CA GLN A 10 -10.17 9.62 12.72
C GLN A 10 -10.63 8.90 14.00
N LEU A 11 -9.86 8.95 15.09
CA LEU A 11 -10.28 8.39 16.38
C LEU A 11 -11.53 9.07 16.94
N ARG A 12 -11.63 10.41 16.82
CA ARG A 12 -12.86 11.14 17.16
C ARG A 12 -14.03 10.74 16.27
N PHE A 13 -13.82 10.63 14.96
CA PHE A 13 -14.85 10.21 14.01
C PHE A 13 -15.40 8.81 14.32
N LEU A 14 -14.52 7.87 14.71
CA LEU A 14 -14.91 6.52 15.11
C LEU A 14 -15.50 6.44 16.52
N GLY A 15 -15.47 7.54 17.28
CA GLY A 15 -15.93 7.56 18.67
C GLY A 15 -15.10 6.67 19.58
N ILE A 16 -13.77 6.65 19.41
CA ILE A 16 -12.83 5.96 20.30
C ILE A 16 -12.26 7.00 21.26
N GLY A 17 -12.83 7.08 22.46
CA GLY A 17 -12.35 7.94 23.55
C GLY A 17 -11.75 7.14 24.71
N GLU A 18 -11.42 7.85 25.78
CA GLU A 18 -10.88 7.25 27.01
C GLU A 18 -11.82 6.20 27.62
N ALA A 19 -13.14 6.41 27.54
CA ALA A 19 -14.14 5.49 28.04
C ALA A 19 -14.14 4.14 27.28
N GLU A 20 -14.08 4.18 25.95
CA GLU A 20 -13.98 2.97 25.12
C GLU A 20 -12.65 2.23 25.35
N LEU A 21 -11.55 2.98 25.50
CA LEU A 21 -10.23 2.41 25.76
C LEU A 21 -10.18 1.73 27.13
N ALA A 22 -10.72 2.36 28.18
CA ALA A 22 -10.82 1.78 29.51
C ALA A 22 -11.73 0.54 29.51
N LEU A 23 -12.85 0.59 28.79
CA LEU A 23 -13.78 -0.53 28.65
C LEU A 23 -13.09 -1.73 27.98
N MET A 24 -12.37 -1.53 26.87
CA MET A 24 -11.61 -2.61 26.22
C MET A 24 -10.44 -3.11 27.09
N HIS A 25 -9.81 -2.23 27.86
CA HIS A 25 -8.67 -2.59 28.70
C HIS A 25 -9.07 -3.50 29.87
N ALA A 26 -10.26 -3.31 30.43
CA ALA A 26 -10.81 -4.16 31.48
C ALA A 26 -10.90 -5.65 31.07
N GLU A 27 -11.05 -5.93 29.77
CA GLU A 27 -11.14 -7.29 29.22
C GLU A 27 -9.78 -7.98 29.00
N ARG A 28 -8.67 -7.33 29.35
CA ARG A 28 -7.31 -7.83 29.04
C ARG A 28 -7.06 -9.25 29.52
N ASP A 29 -7.45 -9.58 30.74
CA ASP A 29 -7.20 -10.91 31.32
C ASP A 29 -8.00 -12.01 30.59
N ILE A 30 -9.25 -11.70 30.21
CA ILE A 30 -10.09 -12.57 29.38
C ILE A 30 -9.43 -12.79 28.01
N PHE A 31 -8.96 -11.72 27.36
CA PHE A 31 -8.29 -11.82 26.07
C PHE A 31 -6.99 -12.63 26.16
N MET A 32 -6.19 -12.44 27.22
CA MET A 32 -4.98 -13.24 27.45
C MET A 32 -5.29 -14.73 27.60
N LYS A 33 -6.36 -15.07 28.31
CA LYS A 33 -6.84 -16.46 28.50
C LYS A 33 -7.34 -17.09 27.19
N GLU A 34 -8.05 -16.33 26.36
CA GLU A 34 -8.64 -16.83 25.11
C GLU A 34 -7.68 -16.83 23.92
N ALA A 35 -6.54 -16.13 24.03
CA ALA A 35 -5.69 -15.83 22.87
C ALA A 35 -5.15 -17.08 22.14
N ASP A 36 -4.83 -18.16 22.86
CA ASP A 36 -4.38 -19.41 22.23
C ASP A 36 -5.49 -20.06 21.38
N THR A 37 -6.73 -20.09 21.89
CA THR A 37 -7.89 -20.62 21.16
C THR A 37 -8.19 -19.76 19.92
N VAL A 38 -8.16 -18.43 20.07
CA VAL A 38 -8.40 -17.48 18.96
C VAL A 38 -7.40 -17.71 17.83
N VAL A 39 -6.12 -17.79 18.16
CA VAL A 39 -5.05 -17.95 17.17
C VAL A 39 -5.11 -19.32 16.51
N LYS A 40 -5.44 -20.37 17.27
CA LYS A 40 -5.67 -21.70 16.72
C LYS A 40 -6.82 -21.67 15.69
N ASN A 41 -7.98 -21.14 16.07
CA ASN A 41 -9.13 -21.02 15.18
C ASN A 41 -8.82 -20.19 13.93
N PHE A 42 -8.02 -19.13 14.08
CA PHE A 42 -7.58 -18.28 12.99
C PHE A 42 -6.78 -19.08 11.94
N TYR A 43 -5.73 -19.79 12.34
CA TYR A 43 -4.89 -20.54 11.41
C TYR A 43 -5.59 -21.80 10.88
N ASP A 44 -6.40 -22.48 11.69
CA ASP A 44 -7.24 -23.60 11.24
C ASP A 44 -8.17 -23.18 10.09
N GLN A 45 -8.65 -21.93 10.10
CA GLN A 45 -9.41 -21.39 8.97
C GLN A 45 -8.53 -21.06 7.76
N LEU A 46 -7.38 -20.41 7.96
CA LEU A 46 -6.54 -19.97 6.85
C LEU A 46 -5.99 -21.15 6.04
N VAL A 47 -5.57 -22.23 6.70
CA VAL A 47 -4.97 -23.40 6.03
C VAL A 47 -5.94 -24.18 5.16
N GLN A 48 -7.26 -23.97 5.32
CA GLN A 48 -8.27 -24.55 4.43
C GLN A 48 -8.23 -23.96 3.02
N TYR A 49 -7.57 -22.81 2.83
CA TYR A 49 -7.42 -22.16 1.54
C TYR A 49 -6.00 -22.37 1.00
N PRO A 50 -5.81 -23.17 -0.07
CA PRO A 50 -4.47 -23.54 -0.57
C PRO A 50 -3.56 -22.34 -0.87
N TYR A 51 -4.12 -21.23 -1.35
CA TYR A 51 -3.38 -19.99 -1.59
C TYR A 51 -2.78 -19.40 -0.29
N LEU A 52 -3.56 -19.36 0.79
CA LEU A 52 -3.11 -18.81 2.07
C LEU A 52 -2.17 -19.77 2.80
N ASP A 53 -2.46 -21.07 2.75
CA ASP A 53 -1.59 -22.11 3.30
C ASP A 53 -0.19 -22.09 2.65
N ALA A 54 -0.14 -22.03 1.32
CA ALA A 54 1.11 -21.93 0.58
C ALA A 54 1.89 -20.65 0.95
N MET A 55 1.19 -19.51 1.07
CA MET A 55 1.81 -18.25 1.49
C MET A 55 2.42 -18.35 2.90
N ILE A 56 1.70 -18.94 3.86
CA ILE A 56 2.23 -19.15 5.21
C ILE A 56 3.50 -20.01 5.15
N LYS A 57 3.46 -21.15 4.46
CA LYS A 57 4.59 -22.09 4.35
C LYS A 57 5.81 -21.48 3.66
N ASN A 58 5.61 -20.57 2.71
CA ASN A 58 6.69 -19.92 1.97
C ASN A 58 7.40 -18.81 2.77
N HIS A 59 6.72 -18.19 3.74
CA HIS A 59 7.23 -17.01 4.44
C HIS A 59 7.45 -17.22 5.96
N SER A 60 6.88 -18.27 6.56
CA SER A 60 6.96 -18.51 8.00
C SER A 60 6.52 -19.94 8.39
N THR A 61 6.31 -20.15 9.69
CA THR A 61 5.61 -21.30 10.26
C THR A 61 4.38 -20.82 11.05
N ILE A 62 3.36 -21.67 11.17
CA ILE A 62 2.16 -21.39 11.99
C ILE A 62 2.59 -21.11 13.43
N GLU A 63 3.48 -21.91 14.01
CA GLU A 63 3.96 -21.71 15.38
C GLU A 63 4.52 -20.29 15.61
N ARG A 64 5.39 -19.81 14.71
CA ARG A 64 5.98 -18.47 14.83
C ARG A 64 4.93 -17.38 14.62
N LEU A 65 4.08 -17.52 13.60
CA LEU A 65 3.05 -16.52 13.32
C LEU A 65 2.01 -16.46 14.44
N SER A 66 1.68 -17.60 15.04
CA SER A 66 0.77 -17.70 16.17
C SER A 66 1.19 -16.81 17.34
N GLN A 67 2.49 -16.74 17.65
CA GLN A 67 2.99 -15.83 18.69
C GLN A 67 2.73 -14.35 18.35
N THR A 68 3.01 -13.96 17.11
CA THR A 68 2.75 -12.59 16.66
C THR A 68 1.26 -12.26 16.60
N GLN A 69 0.43 -13.23 16.21
CA GLN A 69 -1.01 -13.07 16.12
C GLN A 69 -1.67 -13.01 17.51
N LYS A 70 -1.12 -13.76 18.47
CA LYS A 70 -1.50 -13.71 19.89
C LYS A 70 -1.24 -12.31 20.47
N ALA A 71 -0.05 -11.77 20.22
CA ALA A 71 0.31 -10.41 20.62
C ALA A 71 -0.64 -9.38 19.98
N TYR A 72 -0.97 -9.53 18.70
CA TYR A 72 -1.93 -8.65 18.01
C TYR A 72 -3.30 -8.68 18.69
N PHE A 73 -3.85 -9.88 18.92
CA PHE A 73 -5.15 -10.05 19.54
C PHE A 73 -5.21 -9.42 20.94
N ILE A 74 -4.21 -9.70 21.79
CA ILE A 74 -4.14 -9.13 23.14
C ILE A 74 -4.03 -7.60 23.09
N SER A 75 -3.31 -7.04 22.11
CA SER A 75 -3.16 -5.59 21.98
C SER A 75 -4.45 -4.84 21.62
N LEU A 76 -5.53 -5.53 21.23
CA LEU A 76 -6.85 -4.89 21.08
C LEU A 76 -7.35 -4.31 22.42
N THR A 77 -6.86 -4.85 23.55
CA THR A 77 -7.11 -4.38 24.92
C THR A 77 -6.10 -3.36 25.41
N SER A 78 -5.24 -2.82 24.54
CA SER A 78 -4.28 -1.79 24.93
C SER A 78 -4.99 -0.54 25.45
N PRO A 79 -4.52 0.06 26.56
CA PRO A 79 -5.19 1.19 27.21
C PRO A 79 -5.10 2.50 26.40
N ALA A 80 -4.27 2.53 25.35
CA ALA A 80 -4.10 3.67 24.47
C ALA A 80 -3.95 3.23 23.01
N ILE A 81 -4.21 4.17 22.10
CA ILE A 81 -3.79 4.13 20.69
C ILE A 81 -2.70 5.17 20.52
N ASP A 82 -1.51 4.82 20.96
CA ASP A 82 -0.33 5.69 20.91
C ASP A 82 0.47 5.49 19.60
N GLU A 83 1.59 6.21 19.50
CA GLU A 83 2.46 6.14 18.34
C GLU A 83 3.05 4.74 18.13
N GLU A 84 3.30 3.99 19.21
CA GLU A 84 3.80 2.62 19.13
C GLU A 84 2.74 1.68 18.55
N TYR A 85 1.50 1.77 19.06
CA TYR A 85 0.36 1.00 18.55
C TYR A 85 0.17 1.23 17.06
N ILE A 86 0.06 2.49 16.63
CA ILE A 86 -0.19 2.85 15.23
C ILE A 86 0.98 2.40 14.35
N SER A 87 2.22 2.70 14.76
CA SER A 87 3.40 2.31 14.00
C SER A 87 3.50 0.79 13.83
N TRP A 88 3.11 0.03 14.85
CA TRP A 88 3.09 -1.43 14.73
C TRP A 88 2.03 -1.93 13.77
N ARG A 89 0.81 -1.35 13.78
CA ARG A 89 -0.25 -1.67 12.79
C ARG A 89 0.18 -1.38 11.36
N LEU A 90 0.80 -0.22 11.11
CA LEU A 90 1.35 0.12 9.80
C LEU A 90 2.45 -0.86 9.35
N ARG A 91 3.34 -1.28 10.27
CA ARG A 91 4.35 -2.31 9.97
C ARG A 91 3.73 -3.66 9.63
N ILE A 92 2.66 -4.06 10.32
CA ILE A 92 1.92 -5.29 9.99
C ILE A 92 1.33 -5.18 8.59
N GLY A 93 0.68 -4.07 8.24
CA GLY A 93 0.13 -3.82 6.90
C GLY A 93 1.21 -3.91 5.82
N LYS A 94 2.34 -3.22 6.02
CA LYS A 94 3.50 -3.30 5.12
C LYS A 94 4.01 -4.73 4.97
N LYS A 95 4.11 -5.50 6.06
CA LYS A 95 4.61 -6.87 5.98
C LYS A 95 3.71 -7.79 5.14
N HIS A 96 2.40 -7.63 5.27
CA HIS A 96 1.43 -8.38 4.45
C HIS A 96 1.51 -7.99 2.98
N GLN A 97 1.73 -6.71 2.67
CA GLN A 97 1.97 -6.26 1.31
C GLN A 97 3.26 -6.86 0.73
N GLU A 98 4.37 -6.86 1.49
CA GLU A 98 5.68 -7.39 1.06
C GLU A 98 5.63 -8.87 0.67
N ILE A 99 4.80 -9.67 1.35
CA ILE A 99 4.62 -11.11 1.03
C ILE A 99 3.56 -11.34 -0.07
N GLY A 100 3.01 -10.27 -0.65
CA GLY A 100 2.03 -10.35 -1.72
C GLY A 100 0.64 -10.78 -1.27
N LEU A 101 0.29 -10.63 0.02
CA LEU A 101 -1.07 -10.90 0.48
C LEU A 101 -2.02 -9.88 -0.11
N TYR A 102 -3.01 -10.34 -0.87
CA TYR A 102 -3.99 -9.44 -1.48
C TYR A 102 -4.93 -8.83 -0.43
N PRO A 103 -5.25 -7.53 -0.48
CA PRO A 103 -6.05 -6.84 0.55
C PRO A 103 -7.38 -7.52 0.90
N LYS A 104 -8.07 -8.12 -0.08
CA LYS A 104 -9.34 -8.82 0.15
C LYS A 104 -9.23 -9.96 1.16
N TRP A 105 -8.10 -10.68 1.17
CA TRP A 105 -7.86 -11.76 2.12
C TRP A 105 -7.48 -11.22 3.49
N TYR A 106 -6.68 -10.15 3.51
CA TYR A 106 -6.31 -9.49 4.74
C TYR A 106 -7.54 -8.90 5.45
N LEU A 107 -8.36 -8.13 4.74
CA LEU A 107 -9.61 -7.57 5.28
C LEU A 107 -10.63 -8.66 5.61
N GLY A 108 -10.73 -9.69 4.77
CA GLY A 108 -11.60 -10.85 5.04
C GLY A 108 -11.24 -11.57 6.34
N SER A 109 -9.96 -11.58 6.73
CA SER A 109 -9.52 -12.21 7.99
C SER A 109 -10.08 -11.51 9.25
N TYR A 110 -10.45 -10.22 9.17
CA TYR A 110 -11.07 -9.51 10.29
C TYR A 110 -12.42 -10.09 10.69
N ARG A 111 -13.13 -10.75 9.76
CA ARG A 111 -14.34 -11.53 10.08
C ARG A 111 -14.09 -12.57 11.17
N LEU A 112 -12.89 -13.15 11.22
CA LEU A 112 -12.53 -14.13 12.25
C LEU A 112 -12.42 -13.45 13.62
N TYR A 113 -11.79 -12.28 13.70
CA TYR A 113 -11.78 -11.49 14.93
C TYR A 113 -13.18 -11.09 15.37
N PHE A 114 -14.04 -10.62 14.48
CA PHE A 114 -15.44 -10.34 14.83
C PHE A 114 -16.17 -11.56 15.38
N SER A 115 -15.95 -12.75 14.79
CA SER A 115 -16.59 -13.99 15.27
C SER A 115 -16.10 -14.38 16.66
N GLU A 116 -14.78 -14.26 16.91
CA GLU A 116 -14.19 -14.54 18.22
C GLU A 116 -14.59 -13.51 19.27
N LEU A 117 -14.69 -12.22 18.92
CA LEU A 117 -15.20 -11.18 19.82
C LEU A 117 -16.63 -11.48 20.25
N HIS A 118 -17.52 -11.82 19.32
CA HIS A 118 -18.88 -12.26 19.65
C HIS A 118 -18.87 -13.46 20.61
N ARG A 119 -18.08 -14.49 20.30
CA ARG A 119 -17.98 -15.70 21.14
C ARG A 119 -17.51 -15.37 22.56
N ILE A 120 -16.42 -14.62 22.68
CA ILE A 120 -15.79 -14.29 23.96
C ILE A 120 -16.72 -13.40 24.78
N ILE A 121 -17.18 -12.29 24.20
CA ILE A 121 -18.00 -11.32 24.94
C ILE A 121 -19.32 -11.96 25.36
N TRP A 122 -19.97 -12.76 24.50
CA TRP A 122 -21.18 -13.48 24.89
C TRP A 122 -20.91 -14.52 25.98
N HIS A 123 -19.77 -15.22 25.94
CA HIS A 123 -19.43 -16.23 26.93
C HIS A 123 -19.21 -15.64 28.33
N TYR A 124 -18.53 -14.49 28.42
CA TYR A 124 -18.17 -13.88 29.71
C TYR A 124 -19.20 -12.86 30.22
N HIS A 125 -19.94 -12.20 29.31
CA HIS A 125 -20.83 -11.08 29.63
C HIS A 125 -22.25 -11.24 29.08
N GLY A 126 -22.63 -12.42 28.60
CA GLY A 126 -23.97 -12.66 28.03
C GLY A 126 -25.13 -12.44 29.00
N ASP A 127 -24.86 -12.48 30.31
CA ASP A 127 -25.84 -12.19 31.37
C ASP A 127 -26.08 -10.67 31.56
N ASP A 128 -25.23 -9.82 30.99
CA ASP A 128 -25.39 -8.36 30.92
C ASP A 128 -25.36 -7.90 29.44
N PRO A 129 -26.51 -7.95 28.75
CA PRO A 129 -26.60 -7.61 27.33
C PRO A 129 -26.14 -6.19 27.01
N ASP A 130 -26.35 -5.23 27.92
CA ASP A 130 -25.96 -3.84 27.70
C ASP A 130 -24.44 -3.69 27.72
N LEU A 131 -23.76 -4.33 28.68
CA LEU A 131 -22.30 -4.39 28.71
C LEU A 131 -21.75 -5.13 27.48
N ALA A 132 -22.33 -6.27 27.12
CA ALA A 132 -21.90 -7.06 25.97
C ALA A 132 -21.99 -6.25 24.66
N LEU A 133 -23.08 -5.53 24.43
CA LEU A 133 -23.25 -4.68 23.25
C LEU A 133 -22.23 -3.53 23.22
N ARG A 134 -21.99 -2.86 24.36
CA ARG A 134 -20.99 -1.78 24.46
C ARG A 134 -19.58 -2.28 24.18
N LEU A 135 -19.22 -3.46 24.69
CA LEU A 135 -17.94 -4.11 24.42
C LEU A 135 -17.79 -4.43 22.94
N LEU A 136 -18.81 -5.04 22.33
CA LEU A 136 -18.82 -5.37 20.91
C LEU A 136 -18.66 -4.13 20.03
N GLU A 137 -19.34 -3.04 20.38
CA GLU A 137 -19.22 -1.78 19.69
C GLU A 137 -17.80 -1.19 19.82
N ALA A 138 -17.25 -1.16 21.04
CA ALA A 138 -15.91 -0.63 21.29
C ALA A 138 -14.82 -1.40 20.52
N PHE A 139 -14.85 -2.74 20.56
CA PHE A 139 -13.91 -3.55 19.79
C PHE A 139 -14.15 -3.46 18.28
N THR A 140 -15.39 -3.29 17.84
CA THR A 140 -15.69 -3.07 16.41
C THR A 140 -15.06 -1.77 15.92
N LYS A 141 -15.20 -0.67 16.68
CA LYS A 141 -14.54 0.61 16.39
C LYS A 141 -13.01 0.43 16.29
N ARG A 142 -12.40 -0.28 17.24
CA ARG A 142 -10.96 -0.59 17.22
C ARG A 142 -10.54 -1.38 15.98
N LEU A 143 -11.25 -2.46 15.64
CA LEU A 143 -10.91 -3.27 14.46
C LEU A 143 -11.10 -2.49 13.16
N VAL A 144 -12.13 -1.66 13.07
CA VAL A 144 -12.35 -0.78 11.92
C VAL A 144 -11.21 0.24 11.78
N PHE A 145 -10.68 0.76 12.89
CA PHE A 145 -9.48 1.60 12.85
C PHE A 145 -8.24 0.83 12.37
N ASP A 146 -8.00 -0.37 12.89
CA ASP A 146 -6.89 -1.23 12.46
C ASP A 146 -6.98 -1.60 10.96
N MET A 147 -8.19 -1.82 10.43
CA MET A 147 -8.45 -2.03 9.01
C MET A 147 -8.13 -0.80 8.16
N GLN A 148 -8.38 0.42 8.65
CA GLN A 148 -8.01 1.65 7.95
C GLN A 148 -6.49 1.77 7.82
N LEU A 149 -5.74 1.56 8.92
CA LEU A 149 -4.27 1.58 8.91
C LEU A 149 -3.68 0.49 7.98
N ALA A 150 -4.30 -0.69 7.98
CA ALA A 150 -3.95 -1.77 7.08
C ALA A 150 -4.08 -1.34 5.61
N ILE A 151 -5.23 -0.81 5.20
CA ILE A 151 -5.45 -0.36 3.82
C ILE A 151 -4.56 0.81 3.45
N GLU A 152 -4.40 1.78 4.36
CA GLU A 152 -3.52 2.93 4.16
C GLU A 152 -2.10 2.50 3.81
N SER A 153 -1.57 1.48 4.50
CA SER A 153 -0.24 0.92 4.22
C SER A 153 -0.11 0.39 2.78
N TYR A 154 -1.16 -0.25 2.25
CA TYR A 154 -1.16 -0.73 0.86
C TYR A 154 -1.25 0.43 -0.14
N ILE A 155 -2.07 1.44 0.14
CA ILE A 155 -2.22 2.60 -0.74
C ILE A 155 -0.92 3.40 -0.82
N ILE A 156 -0.28 3.67 0.32
CA ILE A 156 0.99 4.41 0.36
C ILE A 156 2.07 3.69 -0.44
N ASP A 157 2.22 2.37 -0.27
CA ASP A 157 3.21 1.60 -1.00
C ASP A 157 2.95 1.60 -2.52
N GLN A 158 1.69 1.40 -2.94
CA GLN A 158 1.32 1.45 -4.35
C GLN A 158 1.60 2.83 -4.98
N LEU A 159 1.31 3.91 -4.27
CA LEU A 159 1.62 5.27 -4.71
C LEU A 159 3.13 5.50 -4.83
N GLN A 160 3.93 4.97 -3.90
CA GLN A 160 5.39 5.04 -3.97
C GLN A 160 5.95 4.22 -5.15
N HIS A 161 5.43 3.02 -5.39
CA HIS A 161 5.80 2.21 -6.54
C HIS A 161 5.46 2.90 -7.87
N LEU A 162 4.25 3.46 -7.98
CA LEU A 162 3.84 4.23 -9.16
C LEU A 162 4.75 5.45 -9.36
N THR A 163 5.08 6.19 -8.30
CA THR A 163 5.97 7.36 -8.41
C THR A 163 7.34 6.97 -8.97
N ARG A 164 7.97 5.92 -8.44
CA ARG A 164 9.27 5.42 -8.94
C ARG A 164 9.20 4.96 -10.40
N PHE A 165 8.16 4.23 -10.76
CA PHE A 165 7.95 3.77 -12.13
C PHE A 165 7.81 4.94 -13.12
N HIS A 166 7.14 6.02 -12.72
CA HIS A 166 7.04 7.24 -13.53
C HIS A 166 8.38 7.96 -13.66
N ASP A 167 9.19 8.03 -12.60
CA ASP A 167 10.54 8.60 -12.64
C ASP A 167 11.46 7.84 -13.63
N GLU A 168 11.34 6.50 -13.68
CA GLU A 168 12.06 5.65 -14.63
C GLU A 168 11.63 5.94 -16.08
N ILE A 169 10.32 6.07 -16.35
CA ILE A 169 9.82 6.45 -17.68
C ILE A 169 10.35 7.82 -18.09
N ALA A 170 10.36 8.80 -17.18
CA ALA A 170 10.92 10.12 -17.45
C ALA A 170 12.42 10.06 -17.79
N ALA A 171 13.17 9.20 -17.09
CA ALA A 171 14.60 8.99 -17.39
C ALA A 171 14.81 8.40 -18.79
N VAL A 172 14.05 7.38 -19.18
CA VAL A 172 14.12 6.78 -20.52
C VAL A 172 13.71 7.78 -21.60
N ALA A 173 12.64 8.55 -21.37
CA ALA A 173 12.19 9.58 -22.31
C ALA A 173 13.26 10.65 -22.55
N ARG A 174 14.00 11.07 -21.50
CA ARG A 174 15.14 11.99 -21.66
C ARG A 174 16.22 11.40 -22.55
N ILE A 175 16.63 10.15 -22.31
CA ILE A 175 17.65 9.47 -23.13
C ILE A 175 17.22 9.40 -24.61
N ILE A 176 15.95 9.08 -24.88
CA ILE A 176 15.39 9.07 -26.25
C ILE A 176 15.46 10.47 -26.88
N GLY A 177 15.13 11.51 -26.10
CA GLY A 177 15.25 12.90 -26.54
C GLY A 177 16.68 13.29 -26.90
N ASP A 178 17.66 12.87 -26.09
CA ASP A 178 19.08 13.14 -26.32
C ASP A 178 19.60 12.41 -27.57
N ILE A 179 19.23 11.13 -27.74
CA ILE A 179 19.56 10.35 -28.96
C ILE A 179 18.94 10.99 -30.20
N ALA A 180 17.70 11.48 -30.10
CA ALA A 180 17.02 12.15 -31.19
C ALA A 180 17.75 13.44 -31.60
N GLU A 181 18.18 14.27 -30.64
CA GLU A 181 18.94 15.49 -30.95
C GLU A 181 20.31 15.16 -31.57
N GLN A 182 21.03 14.15 -31.05
CA GLN A 182 22.28 13.68 -31.68
C GLN A 182 22.06 13.17 -33.10
N THR A 183 21.00 12.40 -33.33
CA THR A 183 20.63 11.87 -34.66
C THR A 183 20.29 13.01 -35.62
N LYS A 184 19.62 14.04 -35.14
CA LYS A 184 19.33 15.26 -35.91
C LYS A 184 20.62 15.97 -36.32
N ILE A 185 21.61 16.10 -35.44
CA ILE A 185 22.93 16.67 -35.78
C ILE A 185 23.67 15.80 -36.80
N LEU A 186 23.65 14.47 -36.64
CA LEU A 186 24.25 13.53 -37.61
C LEU A 186 23.59 13.67 -39.00
N SER A 187 22.27 13.77 -39.04
CA SER A 187 21.52 13.98 -40.28
C SER A 187 21.86 15.31 -40.95
N LEU A 188 22.13 16.35 -40.15
CA LEU A 188 22.56 17.66 -40.65
C LEU A 188 23.94 17.57 -41.30
N ASN A 189 24.88 16.90 -40.65
CA ASN A 189 26.21 16.67 -41.22
C ASN A 189 26.14 15.86 -42.53
N ALA A 190 25.28 14.84 -42.57
CA ALA A 190 25.03 14.05 -43.79
C ALA A 190 24.42 14.90 -44.91
N SER A 191 23.47 15.80 -44.62
CA SER A 191 22.92 16.74 -45.60
C SER A 191 23.99 17.69 -46.18
N ILE A 192 24.91 18.18 -45.34
CA ILE A 192 26.00 19.06 -45.77
C ILE A 192 26.95 18.30 -46.70
N GLU A 193 27.33 17.08 -46.35
CA GLU A 193 28.24 16.28 -47.17
C GLU A 193 27.58 15.83 -48.49
N ALA A 194 26.28 15.51 -48.46
CA ALA A 194 25.50 15.26 -49.67
C ALA A 194 25.46 16.48 -50.60
N ALA A 195 25.34 17.70 -50.05
CA ALA A 195 25.40 18.92 -50.85
C ALA A 195 26.80 19.15 -51.45
N ARG A 196 27.88 18.85 -50.70
CA ARG A 196 29.27 18.93 -51.21
C ARG A 196 29.56 17.95 -52.34
N ALA A 197 28.98 16.76 -52.30
CA ALA A 197 29.13 15.75 -53.35
C ALA A 197 28.38 16.07 -54.66
N GLY A 198 27.60 17.17 -54.70
CA GLY A 198 26.89 17.61 -55.90
C GLY A 198 25.89 16.56 -56.39
N GLU A 199 25.93 16.25 -57.69
CA GLU A 199 25.02 15.27 -58.31
C GLU A 199 25.13 13.87 -57.70
N HIS A 200 26.33 13.47 -57.24
CA HIS A 200 26.55 12.16 -56.60
C HIS A 200 25.90 12.06 -55.21
N GLY A 201 25.56 13.20 -54.58
CA GLY A 201 24.96 13.26 -53.25
C GLY A 201 23.43 13.34 -53.24
N ARG A 202 22.74 13.46 -54.39
CA ARG A 202 21.28 13.68 -54.43
C ARG A 202 20.48 12.65 -53.64
N THR A 203 20.76 11.36 -53.82
CA THR A 203 20.06 10.29 -53.10
C THR A 203 20.38 10.29 -51.60
N PHE A 204 21.63 10.59 -51.23
CA PHE A 204 22.04 10.73 -49.83
C PHE A 204 21.35 11.91 -49.14
N SER A 205 21.11 13.01 -49.86
CA SER A 205 20.40 14.19 -49.33
C SER A 205 18.96 13.85 -48.89
N VAL A 206 18.25 13.04 -49.68
CA VAL A 206 16.89 12.58 -49.35
C VAL A 206 16.88 11.72 -48.08
N VAL A 207 17.83 10.80 -47.96
CA VAL A 207 17.96 9.95 -46.75
C VAL A 207 18.28 10.81 -45.53
N ALA A 208 19.21 11.76 -45.65
CA ALA A 208 19.57 12.67 -44.57
C ALA A 208 18.36 13.51 -44.10
N GLN A 209 17.52 13.99 -45.02
CA GLN A 209 16.28 14.69 -44.66
C GLN A 209 15.28 13.78 -43.93
N ALA A 210 15.07 12.55 -44.42
CA ALA A 210 14.17 11.60 -43.78
C ALA A 210 14.62 11.24 -42.34
N VAL A 211 15.93 11.06 -42.13
CA VAL A 211 16.51 10.82 -40.79
C VAL A 211 16.30 12.04 -39.89
N ARG A 212 16.44 13.26 -40.42
CA ARG A 212 16.19 14.49 -39.67
C ARG A 212 14.74 14.60 -39.21
N ASP A 213 13.80 14.32 -40.10
CA ASP A 213 12.37 14.38 -39.80
C ASP A 213 11.98 13.30 -38.78
N LEU A 214 12.56 12.10 -38.91
CA LEU A 214 12.40 11.04 -37.92
C LEU A 214 12.94 11.47 -36.55
N ALA A 215 14.14 12.04 -36.49
CA ALA A 215 14.74 12.53 -35.27
C ALA A 215 13.89 13.64 -34.62
N ALA A 216 13.37 14.59 -35.41
CA ALA A 216 12.48 15.64 -34.91
C ALA A 216 11.19 15.05 -34.30
N ARG A 217 10.56 14.08 -34.98
CA ARG A 217 9.38 13.37 -34.48
C ARG A 217 9.69 12.60 -33.20
N THR A 218 10.83 11.90 -33.13
CA THR A 218 11.25 11.17 -31.94
C THR A 218 11.47 12.11 -30.74
N SER A 219 12.12 13.25 -30.96
CA SER A 219 12.30 14.29 -29.93
C SER A 219 10.96 14.82 -29.42
N GLN A 220 10.00 15.07 -30.32
CA GLN A 220 8.66 15.50 -29.93
C GLN A 220 7.94 14.44 -29.09
N SER A 221 7.95 13.17 -29.52
CA SER A 221 7.36 12.07 -28.75
C SER A 221 7.97 11.93 -27.35
N ALA A 222 9.29 12.10 -27.22
CA ALA A 222 9.97 12.08 -25.92
C ALA A 222 9.50 13.21 -24.99
N LYS A 223 9.29 14.42 -25.54
CA LYS A 223 8.72 15.55 -24.80
C LYS A 223 7.29 15.27 -24.36
N ASP A 224 6.46 14.71 -25.24
CA ASP A 224 5.06 14.38 -24.93
C ASP A 224 4.97 13.33 -23.80
N ILE A 225 5.85 12.32 -23.82
CA ILE A 225 5.97 11.34 -22.72
C ILE A 225 6.33 12.04 -21.41
N THR A 226 7.33 12.92 -21.43
CA THR A 226 7.76 13.66 -20.24
C THR A 226 6.63 14.52 -19.66
N GLN A 227 5.85 15.18 -20.52
CA GLN A 227 4.69 15.96 -20.09
C GLN A 227 3.60 15.09 -19.45
N LYS A 228 3.26 13.94 -20.07
CA LYS A 228 2.29 12.99 -19.50
C LYS A 228 2.74 12.44 -18.15
N VAL A 229 4.04 12.16 -17.99
CA VAL A 229 4.59 11.73 -16.70
C VAL A 229 4.43 12.82 -15.64
N GLN A 230 4.74 14.07 -15.96
CA GLN A 230 4.56 15.20 -15.03
C GLN A 230 3.10 15.41 -14.63
N GLU A 231 2.16 15.24 -15.57
CA GLU A 231 0.73 15.29 -15.28
C GLU A 231 0.33 14.18 -14.30
N ASN A 232 0.79 12.95 -14.52
CA ASN A 232 0.54 11.83 -13.61
C ASN A 232 1.14 12.07 -12.22
N HIS A 233 2.34 12.65 -12.10
CA HIS A 233 2.90 13.02 -10.79
C HIS A 233 1.98 13.99 -10.03
N ARG A 234 1.36 14.97 -10.72
CA ARG A 234 0.40 15.89 -10.08
C ARG A 234 -0.86 15.17 -9.61
N VAL A 235 -1.32 14.15 -10.34
CA VAL A 235 -2.44 13.30 -9.92
C VAL A 235 -2.06 12.48 -8.67
N LEU A 236 -0.89 11.84 -8.67
CA LEU A 236 -0.39 11.06 -7.54
C LEU A 236 -0.19 11.93 -6.29
N ALA A 237 0.39 13.13 -6.44
CA ALA A 237 0.59 14.08 -5.35
C ALA A 237 -0.75 14.55 -4.74
N ARG A 238 -1.77 14.77 -5.58
CA ARG A 238 -3.12 15.08 -5.09
C ARG A 238 -3.71 13.94 -4.28
N MET A 239 -3.62 12.70 -4.76
CA MET A 239 -4.10 11.52 -4.02
C MET A 239 -3.45 11.38 -2.63
N GLN A 240 -2.17 11.74 -2.49
CA GLN A 240 -1.47 11.76 -1.19
C GLN A 240 -1.95 12.88 -0.26
N GLN A 241 -2.52 13.96 -0.79
CA GLN A 241 -3.01 15.10 -0.01
C GLN A 241 -4.47 14.94 0.40
N THR A 242 -5.33 14.38 -0.46
CA THR A 242 -6.76 14.14 -0.12
C THR A 242 -6.98 12.97 0.83
N GLY A 243 -5.96 12.13 1.06
CA GLY A 243 -6.01 11.01 2.00
C GLY A 243 -5.56 11.35 3.43
N LYS A 244 -5.24 12.62 3.71
CA LYS A 244 -4.92 13.15 5.04
C LYS A 244 -6.03 14.08 5.51
#